data_AF-A0A7R9ZS33-F1
#
_entry.id   AF-A0A7R9ZS33-F1
#
_cell.length_a   1.000
_cell.length_b   1.000
_cell.length_c   1.000
_cell.angle_alpha   90.00
_cell.angle_beta   90.00
_cell.angle_gamma   90.00
#
_symmetry.space_group_name_H-M   'P 1'
#
loop_
_entity.id
_entity.type
_entity.pdbx_description
1 polymer ?
#
loop_
_entity_poly.entity_id
_entity_poly.type
_entity_poly.pdbx_seq_one_letter_code
_entity_poly.pdbx_strand_id
1 'polypeptide(L)'
;YDTQISIFKGERCDRLSCLAGNDQGGGSECSDQSRASFVAEEDDTYFVYVHGFRSSRGIFSLEISEMDDNLECERAMDASSTVPENAPPTIGSTRGGTVVTPEMGNCGSAKSSAPGVWFKFEV
;
A
#
# COMPACT_ATOMS: atom_id res chain seq x y z
N TYR A 1 20.74 -8.49 5.04
CA TYR A 1 20.39 -8.05 6.40
C TYR A 1 18.93 -8.38 6.57
N ASP A 2 18.61 -9.26 7.53
CA ASP A 2 17.22 -9.66 7.81
C ASP A 2 16.52 -8.52 8.55
N THR A 3 15.73 -7.75 7.80
CA THR A 3 15.01 -6.55 8.26
C THR A 3 13.63 -6.91 8.78
N GLN A 4 13.20 -6.21 9.83
CA GLN A 4 11.84 -6.12 10.36
C GLN A 4 11.39 -4.66 10.33
N ILE A 5 10.11 -4.41 10.07
CA ILE A 5 9.51 -3.07 10.13
C ILE A 5 8.32 -3.07 11.09
N SER A 6 8.23 -2.04 11.93
CA SER A 6 7.06 -1.75 12.78
C SER A 6 6.62 -0.31 12.58
N ILE A 7 5.30 -0.08 12.57
CA ILE A 7 4.68 1.24 12.39
C ILE A 7 3.81 1.53 13.61
N PHE A 8 3.98 2.72 14.18
CA PHE A 8 3.25 3.18 15.34
C PHE A 8 2.53 4.49 15.07
N LYS A 9 1.41 4.72 15.76
CA LYS A 9 0.69 6.01 15.82
C LYS A 9 0.79 6.57 17.23
N GLY A 10 0.97 7.89 17.34
CA GLY A 10 0.93 8.59 18.61
C GLY A 10 1.61 9.95 18.53
N GLU A 11 1.49 10.75 19.59
CA GLU A 11 2.04 12.10 19.64
C GLU A 11 3.50 12.13 20.16
N ARG A 12 3.92 11.10 20.90
CA ARG A 12 5.22 11.03 21.59
C ARG A 12 5.70 9.58 21.72
N CYS A 13 7.02 9.39 21.83
CA CYS A 13 7.65 8.07 21.89
C CYS A 13 7.22 7.20 23.09
N ASP A 14 6.77 7.80 24.18
CA ASP A 14 6.25 7.13 25.38
C ASP A 14 4.75 6.79 25.29
N ARG A 15 4.08 7.22 24.21
CA ARG A 15 2.64 7.05 23.97
C ARG A 15 2.36 6.58 22.54
N LEU A 16 3.04 5.53 22.14
CA LEU A 16 2.90 4.91 20.82
C LEU A 16 1.97 3.69 20.85
N SER A 17 1.07 3.59 19.88
CA SER A 17 0.25 2.40 19.61
C SER A 17 0.74 1.71 18.34
N CYS A 18 0.97 0.40 18.38
CA CYS A 18 1.36 -0.37 17.20
C CYS A 18 0.19 -0.43 16.20
N LEU A 19 0.47 -0.12 14.93
CA LEU A 19 -0.51 -0.16 13.84
C LEU A 19 -0.26 -1.33 12.89
N ALA A 20 1.00 -1.56 12.52
CA ALA A 20 1.38 -2.59 11.57
C ALA A 20 2.81 -3.03 11.82
N GLY A 21 3.13 -4.26 11.43
CA GLY A 21 4.49 -4.76 11.43
C GLY A 21 4.62 -5.92 10.48
N ASN A 22 5.82 -6.12 9.96
CA ASN A 22 6.13 -7.26 9.12
C ASN A 22 7.61 -7.61 9.25
N ASP A 23 7.90 -8.89 9.21
CA ASP A 23 9.22 -9.46 9.21
C ASP A 23 9.55 -10.05 7.81
N GLN A 24 8.61 -10.80 7.20
CA GLN A 24 8.78 -11.45 5.89
C GLN A 24 7.62 -11.12 4.93
N GLY A 25 7.85 -10.20 4.00
CA GLY A 25 6.87 -9.81 2.98
C GLY A 25 6.79 -10.77 1.79
N GLY A 26 6.34 -12.01 2.00
CA GLY A 26 5.98 -12.93 0.91
C GLY A 26 6.04 -14.40 1.30
N GLY A 27 4.95 -15.15 1.09
CA GLY A 27 4.79 -16.57 1.42
C GLY A 27 5.60 -17.56 0.56
N SER A 28 6.78 -17.20 0.09
CA SER A 28 7.78 -18.11 -0.45
C SER A 28 9.15 -17.48 -0.28
N GLU A 29 10.16 -18.33 -0.07
CA GLU A 29 11.50 -18.09 0.47
C GLU A 29 12.42 -17.11 -0.34
N CYS A 30 11.87 -16.14 -1.06
CA CYS A 30 12.60 -15.23 -1.96
C CYS A 30 12.12 -13.76 -1.90
N SER A 31 11.58 -13.29 -0.78
CA SER A 31 11.26 -11.86 -0.56
C SER A 31 11.67 -11.43 0.85
N ASP A 32 12.98 -11.26 1.06
CA ASP A 32 13.58 -10.77 2.32
C ASP A 32 13.26 -9.29 2.62
N GLN A 33 12.26 -8.71 1.97
CA GLN A 33 11.91 -7.31 2.15
C GLN A 33 10.79 -7.19 3.17
N SER A 34 11.13 -6.64 4.33
CA SER A 34 10.15 -6.16 5.29
C SER A 34 9.29 -5.06 4.66
N ARG A 35 7.98 -5.27 4.66
CA ARG A 35 7.00 -4.35 4.07
C ARG A 35 5.75 -4.29 4.94
N ALA A 36 5.35 -3.09 5.33
CA ALA A 36 4.08 -2.85 6.01
C ALA A 36 3.24 -1.87 5.18
N SER A 37 1.93 -1.86 5.39
CA SER A 37 0.98 -0.91 4.81
C SER A 37 -0.14 -0.69 5.81
N PHE A 38 -0.58 0.56 5.94
CA PHE A 38 -1.63 0.99 6.87
C PHE A 38 -2.35 2.19 6.26
N VAL A 39 -3.58 2.44 6.73
CA VAL A 39 -4.33 3.66 6.38
C VAL A 39 -3.87 4.77 7.32
N ALA A 40 -3.36 5.85 6.74
CA ALA A 40 -3.04 7.07 7.47
C ALA A 40 -4.25 8.01 7.49
N GLU A 41 -4.41 8.75 8.57
CA GLU A 41 -5.43 9.78 8.78
C GLU A 41 -4.75 11.15 8.79
N GLU A 42 -5.46 12.19 8.35
CA GLU A 42 -4.95 13.57 8.41
C GLU A 42 -4.65 13.99 9.85
N ASP A 43 -3.66 14.87 10.01
CA ASP A 43 -3.21 15.43 11.30
C ASP A 43 -2.66 14.43 12.34
N ASP A 44 -2.57 13.15 12.00
CA ASP A 44 -1.95 12.15 12.86
C ASP A 44 -0.44 12.01 12.65
N THR A 45 0.27 11.65 13.73
CA THR A 45 1.72 11.41 13.70
C THR A 45 2.05 9.93 13.77
N TYR A 46 2.92 9.50 12.85
CA TYR A 46 3.34 8.10 12.71
C TYR A 46 4.85 7.94 12.86
N PHE A 47 5.26 6.82 13.45
CA PHE A 47 6.67 6.46 13.67
C PHE A 47 6.96 5.10 13.04
N VAL A 48 8.01 5.05 12.23
CA VAL A 48 8.49 3.82 11.60
C VAL A 48 9.76 3.35 12.29
N TYR A 49 9.75 2.12 12.79
CA TYR A 49 10.89 1.47 13.44
C TYR A 49 11.40 0.33 12.57
N VAL A 50 12.59 0.50 11.98
CA VAL A 50 13.31 -0.53 11.22
C VAL A 50 14.34 -1.19 12.12
N HIS A 51 14.27 -2.52 12.24
CA HIS A 51 15.17 -3.29 13.09
C HIS A 51 15.53 -4.63 12.46
N GLY A 52 16.42 -5.39 13.09
CA GLY A 52 16.83 -6.70 12.58
C GLY A 52 16.02 -7.83 13.20
N PHE A 53 15.94 -8.97 12.53
CA PHE A 53 15.54 -10.22 13.21
C PHE A 53 16.57 -10.63 14.26
N ARG A 54 16.10 -10.90 15.48
CA ARG A 54 16.94 -11.19 16.67
C ARG A 54 18.01 -10.11 16.91
N SER A 55 19.28 -10.44 16.68
CA SER A 55 20.44 -9.58 16.88
C SER A 55 21.08 -9.13 15.56
N SER A 56 20.44 -9.42 14.43
CA SER A 56 20.87 -9.00 13.09
C SER A 56 21.06 -7.47 13.07
N ARG A 57 22.13 -7.00 12.42
CA ARG A 57 22.42 -5.57 12.18
C ARG A 57 23.01 -5.42 10.79
N GLY A 58 22.69 -4.33 10.11
CA GLY A 58 23.21 -4.07 8.76
C GLY A 58 22.64 -2.80 8.15
N ILE A 59 23.13 -2.48 6.96
CA ILE A 59 22.65 -1.37 6.15
C ILE A 59 21.27 -1.74 5.58
N PHE A 60 20.37 -0.77 5.53
CA PHE A 60 19.04 -0.89 4.94
C PHE A 60 18.72 0.34 4.07
N SER A 61 17.76 0.17 3.16
CA SER A 61 17.11 1.27 2.43
C SER A 61 15.63 1.26 2.80
N LEU A 62 15.06 2.43 3.09
CA LEU A 62 13.64 2.59 3.40
C LEU A 62 12.98 3.40 2.28
N GLU A 63 11.93 2.83 1.71
CA GLU A 63 11.04 3.51 0.77
C GLU A 63 9.67 3.68 1.44
N ILE A 64 9.16 4.91 1.40
CA ILE A 64 7.81 5.24 1.85
C ILE A 64 7.10 5.83 0.64
N SER A 65 5.97 5.26 0.28
CA SER A 65 5.10 5.73 -0.77
C SER A 65 3.66 5.75 -0.29
N GLU A 66 2.92 6.76 -0.74
CA GLU A 66 1.47 6.81 -0.58
C GLU A 66 0.85 5.91 -1.64
N MET A 67 -0.25 5.25 -1.28
CA MET A 67 -1.08 4.52 -2.24
C MET A 67 -2.23 5.41 -2.65
N ASP A 68 -2.57 5.40 -3.93
CA ASP A 68 -3.72 6.14 -4.43
C ASP A 68 -4.99 5.69 -3.71
N ASP A 69 -5.78 6.65 -3.24
CA ASP A 69 -7.06 6.39 -2.58
C ASP A 69 -8.17 6.22 -3.62
N ASN A 70 -7.98 5.22 -4.48
CA ASN A 70 -8.93 4.82 -5.52
C ASN A 70 -9.50 3.42 -5.27
N LEU A 71 -9.63 3.07 -3.99
CA LEU A 71 -10.10 1.76 -3.53
C LEU A 71 -11.62 1.59 -3.71
N GLU A 72 -12.35 2.70 -3.87
CA GLU A 72 -13.80 2.76 -4.05
C GLU A 72 -14.17 3.43 -5.39
N CYS A 73 -15.26 2.98 -6.01
CA CYS A 73 -15.70 3.49 -7.31
C CYS A 73 -16.01 5.01 -7.27
N GLU A 74 -16.60 5.49 -6.17
CA GLU A 74 -16.88 6.92 -5.96
C GLU A 74 -15.61 7.78 -5.89
N ARG A 75 -14.48 7.14 -5.55
CA ARG A 75 -13.14 7.74 -5.46
C ARG A 75 -12.23 7.34 -6.61
N ALA A 76 -12.80 6.88 -7.73
CA ALA A 76 -12.03 6.48 -8.90
C ALA A 76 -11.07 7.59 -9.33
N MET A 77 -9.79 7.25 -9.47
CA MET A 77 -8.76 8.18 -9.93
C MET A 77 -9.02 8.55 -11.39
N ASP A 78 -8.88 9.81 -11.73
CA ASP A 78 -8.99 10.23 -13.12
C ASP A 78 -7.78 9.73 -13.94
N ALA A 79 -8.04 8.84 -14.87
CA ALA A 79 -7.08 8.36 -15.86
C ALA A 79 -6.99 9.32 -17.06
N SER A 80 -7.93 10.26 -17.21
CA SER A 80 -7.83 11.42 -18.10
C SER A 80 -6.91 12.45 -17.47
N SER A 81 -5.66 12.08 -17.24
CA SER A 81 -4.65 13.11 -17.07
C SER A 81 -4.53 13.83 -18.41
N THR A 82 -4.56 15.17 -18.40
CA THR A 82 -4.21 16.04 -19.54
C THR A 82 -2.72 15.92 -19.90
N VAL A 83 -2.19 14.71 -19.83
CA VAL A 83 -0.80 14.46 -20.11
C VAL A 83 -0.56 14.63 -21.60
N PRO A 84 0.50 15.36 -21.98
CA PRO A 84 0.99 15.35 -23.35
C PRO A 84 1.13 13.90 -23.83
N GLU A 85 0.98 13.68 -25.13
CA GLU A 85 1.00 12.38 -25.84
C GLU A 85 2.17 11.43 -25.47
N ASN A 86 3.13 11.87 -24.65
CA ASN A 86 4.34 11.16 -24.21
C ASN A 86 4.56 11.10 -22.68
N ALA A 87 3.56 11.38 -21.85
CA ALA A 87 3.79 11.24 -20.41
C ALA A 87 3.82 9.76 -19.99
N PRO A 88 4.52 9.45 -18.89
CA PRO A 88 4.53 8.10 -18.35
C PRO A 88 3.10 7.66 -17.99
N PRO A 89 2.81 6.35 -18.10
CA PRO A 89 1.50 5.80 -17.71
C PRO A 89 1.22 6.09 -16.24
N THR A 90 -0.05 6.29 -15.90
CA THR A 90 -0.51 6.36 -14.51
C THR A 90 -0.05 5.09 -13.77
N ILE A 91 0.79 5.26 -12.77
CA ILE A 91 1.22 4.17 -11.90
C ILE A 91 0.07 3.91 -10.94
N GLY A 92 -0.34 2.64 -10.79
CA GLY A 92 -1.37 2.22 -9.85
C GLY A 92 -1.00 0.91 -9.17
N SER A 93 -1.61 0.64 -8.02
CA SER A 93 -1.35 -0.57 -7.22
C SER A 93 -2.66 -1.17 -6.74
N THR A 94 -2.89 -2.47 -6.97
CA THR A 94 -4.03 -3.20 -6.40
C THR A 94 -3.80 -3.63 -4.94
N ARG A 95 -2.61 -3.34 -4.39
CA ARG A 95 -2.28 -3.62 -2.99
C ARG A 95 -3.15 -2.74 -2.08
N GLY A 96 -3.88 -3.35 -1.15
CA GLY A 96 -4.86 -2.66 -0.31
C GLY A 96 -6.21 -2.42 -0.99
N GLY A 97 -6.37 -2.81 -2.26
CA GLY A 97 -7.62 -2.75 -3.01
C GLY A 97 -8.75 -3.56 -2.39
N THR A 98 -9.98 -3.27 -2.79
CA THR A 98 -11.17 -4.00 -2.36
C THR A 98 -11.64 -4.95 -3.46
N VAL A 99 -12.31 -6.02 -3.07
CA VAL A 99 -13.04 -6.86 -4.04
C VAL A 99 -14.38 -6.17 -4.29
N VAL A 100 -14.71 -5.93 -5.55
CA VAL A 100 -15.99 -5.30 -5.91
C VAL A 100 -17.16 -6.20 -5.48
N THR A 101 -18.35 -5.62 -5.30
CA THR A 101 -19.50 -6.40 -4.83
C THR A 101 -19.80 -7.56 -5.78
N PRO A 102 -20.35 -8.69 -5.29
CA PRO A 102 -20.77 -9.80 -6.14
C PRO A 102 -21.78 -9.40 -7.23
N GLU A 103 -22.49 -8.29 -7.05
CA GLU A 103 -23.46 -7.73 -8.00
C GLU A 103 -22.78 -7.05 -9.20
N MET A 104 -21.62 -6.42 -8.99
CA MET A 104 -20.69 -6.05 -10.07
C MET A 104 -19.90 -7.26 -10.58
N GLY A 105 -20.09 -8.41 -9.94
CA GLY A 105 -19.33 -9.64 -10.11
C GLY A 105 -19.51 -10.22 -11.50
N ASN A 106 -18.47 -9.98 -12.31
CA ASN A 106 -18.16 -10.51 -13.62
C ASN A 106 -18.66 -9.67 -14.79
N CYS A 107 -17.72 -9.08 -15.52
CA CYS A 107 -17.96 -8.41 -16.79
C CYS A 107 -17.43 -9.30 -17.92
N GLY A 108 -18.34 -10.04 -18.57
CA GLY A 108 -17.96 -11.02 -19.60
C GLY A 108 -17.10 -12.15 -19.02
N SER A 109 -15.87 -12.30 -19.53
CA SER A 109 -14.90 -13.29 -19.04
C SER A 109 -14.15 -12.85 -17.79
N ALA A 110 -14.15 -11.54 -17.46
CA ALA A 110 -13.49 -11.04 -16.28
C ALA A 110 -14.21 -11.53 -15.02
N LYS A 111 -13.45 -12.01 -14.04
CA LYS A 111 -13.95 -12.43 -12.73
C LYS A 111 -13.40 -11.50 -11.65
N SER A 112 -14.29 -10.84 -10.92
CA SER A 112 -13.91 -9.92 -9.86
C SER A 112 -13.75 -10.65 -8.53
N SER A 113 -12.78 -11.56 -8.46
CA SER A 113 -12.50 -12.38 -7.27
C SER A 113 -11.24 -11.97 -6.51
N ALA A 114 -10.60 -10.88 -6.92
CA ALA A 114 -9.38 -10.35 -6.33
C ALA A 114 -9.49 -8.83 -6.11
N PRO A 115 -8.72 -8.27 -5.16
CA PRO A 115 -8.61 -6.82 -4.96
C PRO A 115 -8.32 -6.04 -6.24
N GLY A 116 -9.07 -4.96 -6.43
CA GLY A 116 -8.89 -4.02 -7.54
C GLY A 116 -8.86 -2.58 -7.07
N VAL A 117 -8.59 -1.69 -8.01
CA VAL A 117 -8.63 -0.23 -7.86
C VAL A 117 -9.41 0.39 -9.00
N TRP A 118 -9.95 1.58 -8.79
CA TRP A 118 -10.86 2.25 -9.70
C TRP A 118 -10.21 3.41 -10.43
N PHE A 119 -10.45 3.47 -11.74
CA PHE A 119 -10.11 4.62 -12.57
C PHE A 119 -11.35 5.08 -13.33
N LYS A 120 -11.48 6.40 -13.53
CA LYS A 120 -12.50 7.02 -14.37
C LYS A 120 -11.83 7.83 -15.47
N PHE A 121 -12.54 8.12 -16.55
CA PHE A 121 -12.13 9.09 -17.55
C PHE A 121 -13.38 9.72 -18.15
N GLU A 122 -13.27 10.98 -18.54
CA GLU A 122 -14.32 11.73 -19.22
C GLU A 122 -13.79 12.15 -20.60
N VAL A 123 -14.66 12.13 -21.62
CA VAL A 123 -14.37 12.50 -23.02
C VAL A 123 -15.03 13.81 -23.36
#